data_AF-A0A7S3L3G3-F1
#
_entry.id   AF-A0A7S3L3G3-F1
#
_cell.length_a   1.000
_cell.length_b   1.000
_cell.length_c   1.000
_cell.angle_alpha   90.00
_cell.angle_beta   90.00
_cell.angle_gamma   90.00
#
_symmetry.space_group_name_H-M   'P 1'
#
loop_
_entity.id
_entity.type
_entity.pdbx_description
1 polymer ?
#
loop_
_entity_poly.entity_id
_entity_poly.type
_entity_poly.pdbx_seq_one_letter_code
_entity_poly.pdbx_strand_id
1 'polypeptide(L)'
;RLDEELPPMDHTPKPVEPILSARKANQFLEEVQNTISEYQRRIGVLNQSIRQQTSIAKGRYVNGNGTGACLAMKKAKKSERERNLTIQAMDVALEAVVEIQMAIHQAFADLR
;
A
#
# COMPACT_ATOMS: atom_id res chain seq x y z
N ARG A 1 49.37 -46.38 10.80
CA ARG A 1 48.89 -45.52 9.70
C ARG A 1 47.37 -45.51 9.88
N LEU A 2 46.82 -44.34 10.20
CA LEU A 2 45.42 -44.18 10.60
C LEU A 2 44.55 -44.35 9.36
N ASP A 3 43.65 -45.32 9.41
CA ASP A 3 42.51 -45.43 8.50
C ASP A 3 41.53 -44.32 8.91
N GLU A 4 41.51 -43.22 8.15
CA GLU A 4 40.48 -42.18 8.28
C GLU A 4 39.20 -42.68 7.60
N GLU A 5 38.35 -43.36 8.36
CA GLU A 5 36.94 -43.49 8.01
C GLU A 5 36.29 -42.10 8.08
N LEU A 6 35.98 -41.53 6.91
CA LEU A 6 35.13 -40.36 6.79
C LEU A 6 33.74 -40.69 7.37
N PRO A 7 33.16 -39.85 8.25
CA PRO A 7 31.79 -40.06 8.68
C PRO A 7 30.84 -39.91 7.48
N PRO A 8 29.73 -40.67 7.43
CA PRO A 8 28.76 -40.54 6.36
C PRO A 8 28.17 -39.12 6.41
N MET A 9 28.37 -38.37 5.32
CA MET A 9 27.76 -37.07 5.07
C MET A 9 26.26 -37.27 4.79
N ASP A 10 25.49 -37.59 5.83
CA ASP A 10 24.04 -37.57 5.77
C ASP A 10 23.58 -36.13 6.03
N HIS A 11 23.86 -35.25 5.06
CA HIS A 11 23.29 -33.92 4.99
C HIS A 11 22.09 -33.95 4.06
N THR A 12 21.04 -34.67 4.44
CA THR A 12 19.70 -34.26 4.01
C THR A 12 19.52 -32.81 4.48
N PRO A 13 19.32 -31.83 3.58
CA PRO A 13 19.03 -30.47 4.04
C PRO A 13 17.78 -30.54 4.90
N LYS A 14 17.92 -30.26 6.21
CA LYS A 14 16.76 -30.05 7.08
C LYS A 14 15.92 -28.96 6.40
N PRO A 15 14.61 -29.16 6.20
CA PRO A 15 13.77 -28.15 5.58
C PRO A 15 13.87 -26.88 6.44
N VAL A 16 14.52 -25.85 5.91
CA VAL A 16 14.68 -24.57 6.59
C VAL A 16 13.31 -23.89 6.57
N GLU A 17 12.55 -24.20 7.62
CA GLU A 17 11.59 -23.39 8.34
C GLU A 17 10.55 -22.59 7.53
N PRO A 18 9.35 -23.15 7.31
CA PRO A 18 8.17 -22.41 6.89
C PRO A 18 7.84 -21.22 7.82
N ILE A 19 8.27 -21.30 9.08
CA ILE A 19 8.01 -20.31 10.14
C ILE A 19 8.68 -18.96 9.84
N LEU A 20 9.91 -18.96 9.28
CA LEU A 20 10.59 -17.73 8.87
C LEU A 20 9.86 -17.03 7.71
N SER A 21 9.31 -17.81 6.78
CA SER A 21 8.54 -17.29 5.63
C SER A 21 7.21 -16.67 6.06
N ALA A 22 6.50 -17.29 7.00
CA ALA A 22 5.22 -16.79 7.52
C ALA A 22 5.38 -15.50 8.34
N ARG A 23 6.43 -15.41 9.16
CA ARG A 23 6.72 -14.18 9.94
C ARG A 23 7.02 -13.00 9.03
N LYS A 24 7.82 -13.21 7.98
CA LYS A 24 8.16 -12.17 7.01
C LYS A 24 6.95 -11.76 6.16
N ALA A 25 6.10 -12.72 5.78
CA ALA A 25 4.87 -12.44 5.07
C ALA A 25 3.87 -11.62 5.91
N ASN A 26 3.75 -11.92 7.21
CA ASN A 26 2.94 -11.13 8.14
C ASN A 26 3.47 -9.70 8.33
N GLN A 27 4.79 -9.52 8.40
CA GLN A 27 5.39 -8.18 8.44
C GLN A 27 5.08 -7.38 7.18
N PHE A 28 5.22 -8.00 6.00
CA PHE A 28 4.90 -7.34 4.74
C PHE A 28 3.40 -7.00 4.63
N LEU A 29 2.52 -7.88 5.13
CA LEU A 29 1.09 -7.61 5.22
C LEU A 29 0.78 -6.39 6.09
N GLU A 30 1.45 -6.27 7.25
CA GLU A 30 1.33 -5.11 8.15
C GLU A 30 1.80 -3.81 7.47
N GLU A 31 2.94 -3.85 6.76
CA GLU A 31 3.45 -2.70 6.00
C GLU A 31 2.47 -2.22 4.91
N VAL A 32 1.87 -3.16 4.17
CA VAL A 32 0.89 -2.81 3.13
C VAL A 32 -0.39 -2.26 3.76
N GLN A 33 -0.86 -2.81 4.88
CA GLN A 33 -2.03 -2.29 5.60
C GLN A 33 -1.80 -0.87 6.16
N ASN A 34 -0.58 -0.60 6.66
CA ASN A 34 -0.19 0.75 7.07
C ASN A 34 -0.20 1.71 5.88
N THR A 35 0.33 1.29 4.74
CA THR A 35 0.33 2.08 3.50
C THR A 35 -1.10 2.41 3.04
N ILE A 36 -2.02 1.45 3.09
CA ILE A 36 -3.45 1.67 2.78
C ILE A 36 -4.05 2.73 3.72
N SER A 37 -3.77 2.64 5.01
CA SER A 37 -4.25 3.60 6.01
C SER A 37 -3.74 5.02 5.74
N GLU A 38 -2.49 5.16 5.29
CA GLU A 38 -1.93 6.44 4.86
C GLU A 38 -2.62 7.00 3.61
N TYR A 39 -2.89 6.17 2.61
CA TYR A 39 -3.64 6.58 1.42
C TYR A 39 -5.05 7.05 1.78
N GLN A 40 -5.76 6.33 2.66
CA GLN A 40 -7.08 6.76 3.14
C GLN A 40 -7.02 8.13 3.82
N ARG A 41 -6.03 8.35 4.69
CA ARG A 41 -5.81 9.66 5.34
C ARG A 41 -5.56 10.75 4.30
N ARG A 42 -4.71 10.50 3.30
CA ARG A 42 -4.38 11.45 2.23
C ARG A 42 -5.61 11.77 1.36
N ILE A 43 -6.43 10.77 1.02
CA ILE A 43 -7.70 10.97 0.31
C ILE A 43 -8.63 11.89 1.12
N GLY A 44 -8.71 11.71 2.43
CA GLY A 44 -9.47 12.58 3.33
C GLY A 44 -9.02 14.04 3.26
N VAL A 45 -7.71 14.29 3.37
CA VAL A 45 -7.11 15.63 3.25
C VAL A 45 -7.38 16.27 1.89
N LEU A 46 -7.20 15.51 0.80
CA LEU A 46 -7.44 15.99 -0.55
C LEU A 46 -8.91 16.33 -0.78
N ASN A 47 -9.85 15.52 -0.27
CA ASN A 47 -11.28 15.82 -0.32
C ASN A 47 -11.63 17.12 0.42
N GLN A 48 -11.03 17.36 1.59
CA GLN A 48 -11.21 18.62 2.30
C GLN A 48 -10.67 19.81 1.50
N SER A 49 -9.48 19.67 0.91
CA SER A 49 -8.86 20.71 0.07
C SER A 49 -9.71 21.03 -1.16
N ILE A 50 -10.24 20.02 -1.86
CA ILE A 50 -11.14 20.19 -3.01
C ILE A 50 -12.38 20.98 -2.61
N ARG A 51 -13.04 20.62 -1.50
CA ARG A 51 -14.22 21.34 -0.98
C ARG A 51 -13.89 22.79 -0.66
N GLN A 52 -12.76 23.04 0.02
CA GLN A 52 -12.34 24.38 0.39
C GLN A 52 -12.05 25.25 -0.84
N GLN A 53 -11.29 24.75 -1.80
CA GLN A 53 -10.96 25.49 -3.03
C GLN A 53 -12.20 25.76 -3.89
N THR A 54 -13.14 24.82 -3.94
CA THR A 54 -14.43 25.01 -4.65
C THR A 54 -15.27 26.11 -3.97
N SER A 55 -15.31 26.11 -2.63
CA SER A 55 -16.00 27.17 -1.87
C SER A 55 -15.36 28.55 -2.11
N ILE A 56 -14.02 28.63 -2.07
CA ILE A 56 -13.27 29.86 -2.38
C ILE A 56 -13.57 30.33 -3.80
N ALA A 57 -13.58 29.40 -4.78
CA ALA A 57 -13.87 29.74 -6.16
C ALA A 57 -15.26 30.35 -6.32
N LYS A 58 -16.28 29.74 -5.69
CA LYS A 58 -17.65 30.25 -5.67
C LYS A 58 -17.72 31.65 -5.06
N GLY A 59 -17.10 31.85 -3.90
CA GLY A 59 -17.07 33.16 -3.24
C GLY A 59 -16.41 34.25 -4.09
N ARG A 60 -15.29 33.94 -4.73
CA ARG A 60 -14.60 34.88 -5.63
C ARG A 60 -15.41 35.19 -6.88
N TYR A 61 -16.08 34.20 -7.46
CA TYR A 61 -16.92 34.40 -8.63
C TYR A 61 -18.10 35.32 -8.34
N VAL A 62 -18.80 35.09 -7.23
CA VAL A 62 -19.92 35.95 -6.79
C VAL A 62 -19.48 37.39 -6.55
N ASN A 63 -18.26 37.60 -6.07
CA ASN A 63 -17.68 38.93 -5.84
C ASN A 63 -17.06 39.57 -7.11
N GLY A 64 -17.32 39.02 -8.31
CA GLY A 64 -16.80 39.56 -9.57
C GLY A 64 -15.31 39.29 -9.84
N ASN A 65 -14.63 38.52 -8.99
CA ASN A 65 -13.22 38.16 -9.17
C ASN A 65 -13.07 36.84 -9.94
N GLY A 66 -13.34 36.89 -11.25
CA GLY A 66 -13.27 35.72 -12.14
C GLY A 66 -11.88 35.07 -12.20
N THR A 67 -10.82 35.88 -12.26
CA THR A 67 -9.42 35.39 -12.24
C THR A 67 -9.12 34.62 -10.97
N GLY A 68 -9.51 35.16 -9.82
CA GLY A 68 -9.34 34.51 -8.53
C GLY A 68 -10.15 33.22 -8.39
N ALA A 69 -11.36 33.18 -8.97
CA ALA A 69 -12.19 31.98 -9.01
C ALA A 69 -11.53 30.87 -9.87
N CYS A 70 -11.02 31.24 -11.05
CA CYS A 70 -10.30 30.33 -11.93
C CYS A 70 -9.05 29.73 -11.26
N LEU A 71 -8.25 30.54 -10.57
CA LEU A 71 -7.08 30.06 -9.82
C LEU A 71 -7.44 29.07 -8.71
N ALA A 72 -8.54 29.32 -7.99
CA ALA A 72 -9.02 28.39 -6.95
C ALA A 72 -9.51 27.07 -7.57
N MET A 73 -10.25 27.12 -8.69
CA MET A 73 -10.66 25.91 -9.42
C MET A 73 -9.47 25.13 -9.98
N LYS A 74 -8.42 25.81 -10.45
CA LYS A 74 -7.18 25.14 -10.89
C LYS A 74 -6.53 24.36 -9.75
N LYS A 75 -6.51 24.92 -8.53
CA LYS A 75 -6.04 24.22 -7.33
C LYS A 75 -6.93 23.02 -6.99
N ALA A 76 -8.25 23.19 -7.00
CA ALA A 76 -9.19 22.09 -6.77
C ALA A 76 -8.98 20.93 -7.76
N LYS A 77 -8.82 21.24 -9.06
CA LYS A 77 -8.55 20.25 -10.10
C LYS A 77 -7.20 19.55 -9.93
N LYS A 78 -6.17 20.24 -9.45
CA LYS A 78 -4.89 19.61 -9.10
C LYS A 78 -5.07 18.60 -7.97
N SER A 79 -5.77 18.98 -6.90
CA SER A 79 -6.07 18.07 -5.78
C SER A 79 -6.95 16.89 -6.19
N GLU A 80 -7.89 17.08 -7.12
CA GLU A 80 -8.71 16.00 -7.68
C GLU A 80 -7.86 14.97 -8.44
N ARG A 81 -6.93 15.43 -9.28
CA ARG A 81 -5.99 14.54 -9.98
C ARG A 81 -5.14 13.74 -9.01
N GLU A 82 -4.58 14.41 -8.01
CA GLU A 82 -3.75 13.76 -6.98
C GLU A 82 -4.56 12.74 -6.16
N ARG A 83 -5.81 13.05 -5.83
CA ARG A 83 -6.71 12.13 -5.14
C ARG A 83 -6.96 10.89 -5.97
N ASN A 84 -7.23 11.05 -7.27
CA ASN A 84 -7.49 9.92 -8.16
C ASN A 84 -6.26 9.01 -8.30
N LEU A 85 -5.04 9.59 -8.39
CA LEU A 85 -3.80 8.81 -8.35
C LEU A 85 -3.62 8.07 -7.01
N THR A 86 -3.99 8.71 -5.90
CA THR A 86 -3.92 8.09 -4.56
C THR A 86 -4.90 6.92 -4.44
N ILE A 87 -6.11 7.05 -5.00
CA ILE A 87 -7.09 5.96 -5.05
C ILE A 87 -6.55 4.79 -5.87
N GLN A 88 -6.00 5.05 -7.06
CA GLN A 88 -5.40 4.00 -7.89
C GLN A 88 -4.26 3.27 -7.17
N ALA A 89 -3.39 4.00 -6.45
CA ALA A 89 -2.33 3.39 -5.67
C ALA A 89 -2.86 2.55 -4.49
N MET A 90 -3.97 2.98 -3.89
CA MET A 90 -4.64 2.23 -2.82
C MET A 90 -5.29 0.94 -3.36
N ASP A 91 -5.88 0.96 -4.54
CA ASP A 91 -6.46 -0.22 -5.18
C ASP A 91 -5.38 -1.29 -5.43
N VAL A 92 -4.21 -0.89 -5.95
CA VAL A 92 -3.05 -1.78 -6.12
C VAL A 92 -2.56 -2.35 -4.78
N ALA A 93 -2.53 -1.53 -3.71
CA ALA A 93 -2.14 -1.99 -2.39
C ALA A 93 -3.16 -3.02 -1.81
N LEU A 94 -4.45 -2.83 -2.07
CA LEU A 94 -5.49 -3.77 -1.66
C LEU A 94 -5.38 -5.10 -2.42
N GLU A 95 -5.06 -5.07 -3.71
CA GLU A 95 -4.77 -6.28 -4.50
C GLU A 95 -3.58 -7.04 -3.91
N ALA A 96 -2.49 -6.33 -3.58
CA ALA A 96 -1.31 -6.94 -2.96
C ALA A 96 -1.65 -7.62 -1.62
N VAL A 97 -2.52 -7.03 -0.79
CA VAL A 97 -2.99 -7.67 0.46
C VAL A 97 -3.63 -9.02 0.19
N VAL A 98 -4.51 -9.10 -0.81
CA VAL A 98 -5.20 -10.35 -1.17
C VAL A 98 -4.20 -11.39 -1.65
N GLU A 99 -3.25 -11.02 -2.52
CA GLU A 99 -2.22 -11.94 -3.01
C GLU A 99 -1.34 -12.49 -1.89
N ILE A 100 -0.89 -11.62 -0.97
CA ILE A 100 -0.09 -12.03 0.20
C ILE A 100 -0.89 -13.00 1.07
N GLN A 101 -2.15 -12.68 1.34
CA GLN A 101 -3.02 -13.56 2.13
C GLN A 101 -3.19 -14.91 1.45
N MET A 102 -3.44 -14.96 0.15
CA MET A 102 -3.55 -16.21 -0.60
C MET A 102 -2.26 -17.04 -0.53
N ALA A 103 -1.09 -16.41 -0.72
CA ALA A 103 0.19 -17.07 -0.63
C ALA A 103 0.45 -17.66 0.78
N ILE A 104 0.09 -16.93 1.83
CA ILE A 104 0.16 -17.42 3.21
C ILE A 104 -0.75 -18.64 3.40
N HIS A 105 -2.00 -18.58 2.95
CA HIS A 105 -2.93 -19.71 3.10
C HIS A 105 -2.46 -20.96 2.34
N GLN A 106 -1.93 -20.79 1.13
CA GLN A 106 -1.41 -21.90 0.32
C GLN A 106 -0.17 -22.52 0.96
N ALA A 107 0.77 -21.71 1.47
CA ALA A 107 1.93 -22.21 2.20
C ALA A 107 1.55 -23.02 3.45
N PHE A 108 0.45 -22.66 4.14
CA PHE A 108 -0.06 -23.45 5.26
C PHE A 108 -0.84 -24.70 4.84
N ALA A 109 -1.45 -24.71 3.65
CA ALA A 109 -2.12 -25.88 3.11
C ALA A 109 -1.12 -26.98 2.69
N ASP A 110 0.01 -26.59 2.10
CA ASP A 110 1.08 -27.52 1.68
C ASP A 110 1.82 -28.17 2.88
N LEU A 111 1.59 -27.67 4.11
CA LEU A 111 2.16 -28.20 5.36
C LEU A 111 1.25 -29.21 6.07
N ARG A 112 0.05 -29.48 5.55
CA ARG A 112 -0.90 -30.48 6.09
C ARG A 112 -0.92 -31.74 5.25
#